data_AF-A0A2G5WYR4-F1
#
_entry.id   AF-A0A2G5WYR4-F1
#
_cell.length_a   1.000
_cell.length_b   1.000
_cell.length_c   1.000
_cell.angle_alpha   90.00
_cell.angle_beta   90.00
_cell.angle_gamma   90.00
#
_symmetry.space_group_name_H-M   'P 1'
#
loop_
_entity.id
_entity.type
_entity.pdbx_description
1 polymer ?
#
loop_
_entity_poly.entity_id
_entity_poly.type
_entity_poly.pdbx_seq_one_letter_code
_entity_poly.pdbx_strand_id
1 'polypeptide(L)'
;MFISISISVRQGRYDQGETPVVIIKDDGETSVDYTGSGTSLEYLQDNVWVVVDSDAVGFDELNVLEPGQKMEQKFSPSYIQQNGVYGIVFKFHANKNEENSSKKIAISFYGD
;
A
#
# COMPACT_ATOMS: atom_id res chain seq x y z
N MET A 1 -13.51 -16.92 5.34
CA MET A 1 -13.29 -15.71 4.53
C MET A 1 -11.78 -15.61 4.30
N PHE A 2 -11.31 -15.49 3.06
CA PHE A 2 -9.88 -15.50 2.75
C PHE A 2 -9.55 -14.28 1.88
N ILE A 3 -8.58 -13.47 2.31
CA ILE A 3 -8.10 -12.32 1.52
C ILE A 3 -7.06 -12.80 0.51
N SER A 4 -7.36 -12.63 -0.78
CA SER A 4 -6.46 -12.91 -1.89
C SER A 4 -6.21 -11.64 -2.68
N ILE A 5 -5.05 -11.02 -2.47
CA ILE A 5 -4.68 -9.75 -3.08
C ILE A 5 -3.32 -9.88 -3.75
N SER A 6 -3.21 -9.35 -4.95
CA SER A 6 -1.95 -9.16 -5.67
C SER A 6 -1.59 -7.68 -5.69
N ILE A 7 -0.33 -7.37 -5.38
CA ILE A 7 0.22 -6.00 -5.38
C ILE A 7 1.47 -5.95 -6.25
N SER A 8 1.60 -4.88 -7.02
CA SER A 8 2.81 -4.57 -7.77
C SER A 8 3.03 -3.06 -7.85
N VAL A 9 4.25 -2.62 -8.07
CA VAL A 9 4.55 -1.21 -8.41
C VAL A 9 4.54 -1.05 -9.93
N ARG A 10 4.07 0.09 -10.43
CA ARG A 10 4.07 0.39 -11.86
C ARG A 10 5.49 0.39 -12.44
N GLN A 11 6.44 0.89 -11.66
CA GLN A 11 7.87 0.88 -11.97
C GLN A 11 8.66 0.63 -10.69
N GLY A 12 9.81 -0.02 -10.79
CA GLY A 12 10.64 -0.36 -9.62
C GLY A 12 11.48 0.78 -9.09
N ARG A 13 11.52 1.92 -9.79
CA ARG A 13 12.37 3.08 -9.51
C ARG A 13 11.62 4.36 -9.86
N TYR A 14 11.70 5.36 -8.99
CA TYR A 14 11.04 6.65 -9.14
C TYR A 14 12.01 7.77 -8.78
N ASP A 15 12.07 8.82 -9.60
CA ASP A 15 12.88 9.99 -9.31
C ASP A 15 12.19 10.91 -8.28
N GLN A 16 12.96 11.75 -7.60
CA GLN A 16 12.42 12.77 -6.70
C GLN A 16 11.34 13.63 -7.38
N GLY A 17 10.16 13.67 -6.76
CA GLY A 17 9.00 14.41 -7.27
C GLY A 17 8.11 13.61 -8.22
N GLU A 18 8.50 12.40 -8.62
CA GLU A 18 7.58 11.46 -9.28
C GLU A 18 6.57 10.89 -8.27
N THR A 19 5.42 10.48 -8.79
CA THR A 19 4.34 9.86 -8.00
C THR A 19 4.48 8.34 -8.03
N PRO A 20 4.78 7.67 -6.90
CA PRO A 20 4.72 6.23 -6.81
C PRO A 20 3.30 5.74 -7.12
N VAL A 21 3.19 4.69 -7.93
CA VAL A 21 1.90 4.09 -8.28
C VAL A 21 1.95 2.61 -7.97
N VAL A 22 1.07 2.20 -7.06
CA VAL A 22 0.87 0.79 -6.70
C VAL A 22 -0.38 0.30 -7.40
N ILE A 23 -0.26 -0.85 -8.05
CA ILE A 23 -1.35 -1.55 -8.69
C ILE A 23 -1.81 -2.65 -7.74
N ILE A 24 -3.07 -2.60 -7.32
CA ILE A 24 -3.69 -3.54 -6.40
C ILE A 24 -4.80 -4.27 -7.13
N LYS A 25 -4.87 -5.60 -6.97
CA LYS A 25 -5.93 -6.42 -7.52
C LYS A 25 -6.47 -7.38 -6.46
N ASP A 26 -7.79 -7.42 -6.33
CA ASP A 26 -8.47 -8.47 -5.58
C ASP A 26 -8.65 -9.71 -6.46
N ASP A 27 -7.94 -10.77 -6.11
CA ASP A 27 -8.03 -12.09 -6.73
C ASP A 27 -8.91 -13.03 -5.90
N GLY A 28 -9.59 -12.51 -4.87
CA GLY A 28 -10.49 -13.23 -4.00
C GLY A 28 -11.93 -13.24 -4.49
N GLU A 29 -12.80 -13.77 -3.62
CA GLU A 29 -14.25 -13.87 -3.83
C GLU A 29 -15.02 -12.95 -2.88
N THR A 30 -14.32 -12.11 -2.11
CA THR A 30 -14.94 -11.25 -1.11
C THR A 30 -14.30 -9.88 -1.12
N SER A 31 -15.13 -8.84 -1.11
CA SER A 31 -14.68 -7.46 -1.13
C SER A 31 -13.75 -7.17 0.05
N VAL A 32 -12.73 -6.36 -0.20
CA VAL A 32 -11.74 -5.99 0.82
C VAL A 32 -11.61 -4.49 0.92
N ASP A 33 -11.50 -4.02 2.15
CA ASP A 33 -11.30 -2.62 2.47
C ASP A 33 -9.84 -2.40 2.92
N TYR A 34 -9.23 -1.33 2.43
CA TYR A 34 -7.89 -0.87 2.84
C TYR A 34 -7.90 0.64 3.14
N THR A 35 -9.05 1.17 3.50
CA THR A 35 -9.27 2.55 3.95
C THR A 35 -8.67 2.76 5.34
N GLY A 36 -7.85 3.79 5.50
CA GLY A 36 -7.40 4.29 6.80
C GLY A 36 -6.18 3.58 7.41
N SER A 37 -6.17 3.47 8.74
CA SER A 37 -5.00 3.15 9.55
C SER A 37 -4.43 1.77 9.26
N GLY A 38 -3.11 1.74 9.04
CA GLY A 38 -2.37 0.50 8.79
C GLY A 38 -1.82 0.37 7.38
N THR A 39 -2.11 1.34 6.49
CA THR A 39 -1.29 1.54 5.28
C THR A 39 -0.16 2.53 5.58
N SER A 40 1.07 2.02 5.72
CA SER A 40 2.25 2.84 6.02
C SER A 40 3.20 2.95 4.83
N LEU A 41 3.85 4.10 4.72
CA LEU A 41 5.08 4.26 3.96
C LEU A 41 6.26 4.10 4.92
N GLU A 42 7.22 3.29 4.50
CA GLU A 42 8.43 2.95 5.23
C GLU A 42 9.66 3.24 4.37
N TYR A 43 10.77 3.57 5.03
CA TYR A 43 12.06 3.78 4.40
C TYR A 43 13.09 2.85 5.04
N LEU A 44 13.92 2.18 4.23
CA LEU A 44 14.95 1.28 4.71
C LEU A 44 16.19 2.08 5.10
N GLN A 45 16.41 2.26 6.41
CA GLN A 45 17.56 2.95 6.99
C GLN A 45 18.36 1.97 7.84
N ASP A 46 19.68 1.86 7.58
CA ASP A 46 20.58 0.98 8.35
C ASP A 46 20.07 -0.48 8.48
N ASN A 47 19.50 -1.01 7.38
CA ASN A 47 18.82 -2.32 7.31
C ASN A 47 17.58 -2.48 8.21
N VAL A 48 17.00 -1.38 8.68
CA VAL A 48 15.77 -1.34 9.47
C VAL A 48 14.71 -0.54 8.71
N TRP A 49 13.48 -1.06 8.65
CA TRP A 49 12.35 -0.33 8.09
C TRP A 49 11.85 0.70 9.11
N VAL A 50 11.88 1.97 8.72
CA VAL A 50 11.43 3.11 9.53
C VAL A 50 10.15 3.66 8.91
N VAL A 51 9.07 3.72 9.68
CA VAL A 51 7.80 4.33 9.23
C VAL A 51 8.03 5.83 9.03
N VAL A 52 7.84 6.30 7.80
CA VAL A 52 7.93 7.72 7.43
C VAL A 52 6.55 8.39 7.32
N ASP A 53 5.51 7.60 7.04
CA ASP A 53 4.12 8.01 7.09
C ASP A 53 3.26 6.82 7.54
N SER A 54 2.47 6.98 8.61
CA SER A 54 1.62 5.91 9.16
C SER A 54 0.30 5.74 8.42
N ASP A 55 -0.09 6.72 7.62
CA ASP A 55 -1.42 6.85 7.01
C ASP A 55 -1.29 7.33 5.55
N ALA A 56 -0.44 6.64 4.79
CA ALA A 56 -0.08 7.01 3.42
C ALA A 56 -1.26 6.94 2.43
N VAL A 57 -2.37 6.33 2.83
CA VAL A 57 -3.67 6.37 2.15
C VAL A 57 -4.65 7.05 3.11
N GLY A 58 -5.16 8.22 2.70
CA GLY A 58 -5.99 9.05 3.57
C GLY A 58 -7.28 8.36 4.02
N PHE A 59 -7.72 8.68 5.25
CA PHE A 59 -8.93 8.12 5.86
C PHE A 59 -10.24 8.51 5.16
N ASP A 60 -10.25 9.61 4.41
CA ASP A 60 -11.45 10.16 3.78
C ASP A 60 -11.78 9.51 2.41
N GLU A 61 -10.89 8.68 1.87
CA GLU A 61 -11.12 7.97 0.62
C GLU A 61 -11.71 6.58 0.87
N LEU A 62 -12.92 6.34 0.35
CA LEU A 62 -13.55 5.01 0.35
C LEU A 62 -12.74 4.06 -0.54
N ASN A 63 -11.86 3.29 0.09
CA ASN A 63 -10.93 2.37 -0.55
C ASN A 63 -11.40 0.92 -0.33
N VAL A 64 -12.38 0.53 -1.12
CA VAL A 64 -12.92 -0.83 -1.19
C VAL A 64 -12.62 -1.41 -2.57
N LEU A 65 -12.11 -2.63 -2.60
CA LEU A 65 -11.92 -3.44 -3.79
C LEU A 65 -12.97 -4.54 -3.80
N GLU A 66 -13.78 -4.56 -4.84
CA GLU A 66 -14.70 -5.67 -5.11
C GLU A 66 -13.94 -6.87 -5.71
N PRO A 67 -14.47 -8.10 -5.59
CA PRO A 67 -13.85 -9.29 -6.17
C PRO A 67 -13.52 -9.14 -7.66
N GLY A 68 -12.27 -9.41 -8.03
CA GLY A 68 -11.77 -9.27 -9.41
C GLY A 68 -11.41 -7.84 -9.81
N GLN A 69 -11.68 -6.84 -8.97
CA GLN A 69 -11.38 -5.44 -9.27
C GLN A 69 -9.87 -5.20 -9.21
N LYS A 70 -9.41 -4.33 -10.12
CA LYS A 70 -8.05 -3.79 -10.16
C LYS A 70 -8.11 -2.28 -9.98
N MET A 71 -7.22 -1.73 -9.17
CA MET A 71 -7.09 -0.29 -8.96
C MET A 71 -5.63 0.15 -8.99
N GLU A 72 -5.42 1.45 -9.21
CA GLU A 72 -4.10 2.08 -9.13
C GLU A 72 -4.11 3.13 -8.00
N GLN A 73 -3.38 2.85 -6.93
CA GLN A 73 -3.17 3.78 -5.82
C GLN A 73 -1.99 4.67 -6.15
N LYS A 74 -2.25 5.97 -6.25
CA LYS A 74 -1.21 6.99 -6.41
C LYS A 74 -0.84 7.53 -5.04
N PHE A 75 0.45 7.66 -4.79
CA PHE A 75 0.99 8.20 -3.56
C PHE A 75 1.53 9.61 -3.78
N SER A 76 1.65 10.40 -2.70
CA SER A 76 2.16 11.75 -2.83
C SER A 76 3.57 11.77 -3.41
N PRO A 77 3.87 12.65 -4.39
CA PRO A 77 5.24 12.82 -4.89
C PRO A 77 6.20 13.35 -3.82
N SER A 78 5.68 13.96 -2.74
CA SER A 78 6.48 14.46 -1.62
C SER A 78 7.10 13.36 -0.73
N TYR A 79 6.80 12.09 -1.01
CA TYR A 79 7.29 10.96 -0.24
C TYR A 79 8.70 10.52 -0.60
N ILE A 80 9.11 10.71 -1.85
CA ILE A 80 10.49 10.47 -2.28
C ILE A 80 11.28 11.72 -1.91
N GLN A 81 11.92 11.69 -0.75
CA GLN A 81 12.70 12.81 -0.22
C GLN A 81 14.21 12.59 -0.31
N GLN A 82 14.64 11.33 -0.42
CA GLN A 82 16.05 10.95 -0.46
C GLN A 82 16.23 9.63 -1.21
N ASN A 83 17.43 9.41 -1.75
CA ASN A 83 17.75 8.21 -2.48
C ASN A 83 17.75 6.99 -1.54
N GLY A 84 17.06 5.92 -1.94
CA GLY A 84 17.05 4.68 -1.17
C GLY A 84 15.89 3.76 -1.48
N VAL A 85 15.64 2.80 -0.60
CA VAL A 85 14.56 1.82 -0.74
C VAL A 85 13.39 2.23 0.12
N TYR A 86 12.24 2.38 -0.52
CA TYR A 86 10.96 2.65 0.10
C TYR A 86 10.10 1.38 0.11
N GLY A 87 9.23 1.27 1.10
CA GLY A 87 8.29 0.18 1.28
C GLY A 87 6.91 0.75 1.53
N ILE A 88 5.89 0.20 0.88
CA ILE A 88 4.49 0.49 1.20
C ILE A 88 3.89 -0.77 1.76
N VAL A 89 3.41 -0.69 3.00
CA VAL A 89 2.72 -1.77 3.68
C VAL A 89 1.24 -1.44 3.62
N PHE A 90 0.44 -2.30 3.00
CA PHE A 90 -1.01 -2.21 3.02
C PHE A 90 -1.59 -3.17 4.05
N LYS A 91 -2.69 -2.76 4.68
CA LYS A 91 -3.52 -3.64 5.52
C LYS A 91 -4.92 -3.73 4.93
N PHE A 92 -5.29 -4.92 4.47
CA PHE A 92 -6.61 -5.22 3.93
C PHE A 92 -7.47 -5.87 5.00
N HIS A 93 -8.78 -5.58 4.95
CA HIS A 93 -9.79 -6.08 5.86
C HIS A 93 -10.96 -6.62 5.05
N ALA A 94 -11.30 -7.90 5.23
CA ALA A 94 -12.50 -8.47 4.64
C ALA A 94 -13.75 -8.08 5.47
N ASN A 95 -13.59 -7.90 6.78
CA ASN A 95 -14.59 -7.33 7.68
C ASN A 95 -13.91 -6.41 8.72
N LYS A 96 -14.16 -5.10 8.68
CA LYS A 96 -13.51 -4.13 9.60
C LYS A 96 -13.73 -4.44 11.09
N ASN A 97 -14.81 -5.14 11.42
CA ASN A 97 -15.17 -5.44 12.82
C ASN A 97 -14.49 -6.72 13.35
N GLU A 98 -13.78 -7.47 12.51
CA GLU A 98 -13.11 -8.72 12.89
C GLU A 98 -11.60 -8.62 12.64
N GLU A 99 -10.81 -8.54 13.71
CA GLU A 99 -9.35 -8.39 13.63
C GLU A 99 -8.67 -9.55 12.88
N ASN A 100 -9.20 -10.77 13.05
CA ASN A 100 -8.73 -11.99 12.36
C ASN A 100 -9.08 -12.04 10.86
N SER A 101 -9.81 -11.05 10.35
CA SER A 101 -10.16 -10.94 8.93
C SER A 101 -9.25 -9.99 8.17
N SER A 102 -8.05 -9.69 8.71
CA SER A 102 -7.09 -8.77 8.10
C SER A 102 -5.85 -9.46 7.51
N LYS A 103 -5.27 -8.85 6.48
CA LYS A 103 -4.04 -9.31 5.82
C LYS A 103 -3.13 -8.12 5.53
N LYS A 104 -1.85 -8.23 5.89
CA LYS A 104 -0.83 -7.24 5.54
C LYS A 104 -0.03 -7.70 4.34
N ILE A 105 0.24 -6.79 3.41
CA ILE A 105 1.08 -7.03 2.23
C ILE A 105 2.00 -5.83 2.06
N ALA A 106 3.31 -6.08 1.91
CA ALA A 106 4.30 -5.05 1.67
C ALA A 106 4.87 -5.16 0.26
N ILE A 107 5.15 -4.01 -0.36
CA ILE A 107 5.86 -3.91 -1.64
C ILE A 107 6.92 -2.83 -1.54
N SER A 108 8.06 -3.03 -2.19
CA SER A 108 9.15 -2.06 -2.20
C SER A 108 9.43 -1.50 -3.58
N PHE A 109 10.00 -0.30 -3.60
CA PHE A 109 10.52 0.39 -4.77
C PHE A 109 11.74 1.22 -4.40
N TYR A 110 12.49 1.65 -5.41
CA TYR A 110 13.65 2.52 -5.23
C TYR A 110 13.27 3.99 -5.50
N GLY A 111 13.67 4.89 -4.62
CA GLY A 111 13.63 6.34 -4.85
C GLY A 111 15.02 6.85 -5.21
N ASP A 112 15.13 7.65 -6.27
CA ASP A 112 16.34 8.35 -6.71
C ASP A 112 16.27 9.87 -6.45
#